data_AF-A0A208Y619-F1
#
_entry.id   AF-A0A208Y619-F1
#
_cell.length_a   1.000
_cell.length_b   1.000
_cell.length_c   1.000
_cell.angle_alpha   90.00
_cell.angle_beta   90.00
_cell.angle_gamma   90.00
#
_symmetry.space_group_name_H-M   'P 1'
#
loop_
_entity.id
_entity.type
_entity.pdbx_description
1 polymer ?
#
loop_
_entity_poly.entity_id
_entity_poly.type
_entity_poly.pdbx_seq_one_letter_code
_entity_poly.pdbx_strand_id
1 'polypeptide(L)'
;MTRQATGGAGHVRGDRRPPAGLRRLLSRFVRDYVHGLKRHERYLMDPVHGRSPSLRPAARRWPAGSGPRSMTAPRAFSFQGIERVLPDSRGWHHQPWGQDWIGQLHRFDDLNAADAEQRREWHRALVLNWAVANGPGRGPGWEAPSLAPRIVNWIKWDLRGGGLASETTRRSLVVQVRYLRHFFSRQWRDGPRPDIAKALIFAGSYFADGRESRAWLRKGMRALGTLAPTDLSTEDLRDLALLSLVYPDLHPPHGHR
;
A
#
# COMPACT_ATOMS: atom_id res chain seq x y z
N MET A 1 -57.11 -1.04 -54.57
CA MET A 1 -55.81 -0.35 -54.55
C MET A 1 -55.25 -0.39 -53.13
N THR A 2 -54.08 -1.02 -52.98
CA THR A 2 -53.00 -0.68 -52.02
C THR A 2 -53.06 -1.17 -50.55
N ARG A 3 -52.36 -2.30 -50.34
CA ARG A 3 -51.32 -2.64 -49.32
C ARG A 3 -51.66 -2.98 -47.85
N GLN A 4 -51.21 -4.20 -47.51
CA GLN A 4 -50.72 -4.67 -46.21
C GLN A 4 -49.66 -3.75 -45.58
N ALA A 5 -49.58 -3.75 -44.24
CA ALA A 5 -48.31 -3.60 -43.53
C ALA A 5 -48.36 -4.27 -42.15
N THR A 6 -47.58 -5.35 -42.03
CA THR A 6 -47.11 -6.02 -40.81
C THR A 6 -45.94 -5.28 -40.17
N GLY A 7 -45.78 -5.41 -38.85
CA GLY A 7 -44.51 -5.20 -38.13
C GLY A 7 -44.51 -3.96 -37.21
N GLY A 8 -43.98 -4.00 -35.98
CA GLY A 8 -43.20 -5.05 -35.33
C GLY A 8 -43.00 -4.78 -33.84
N ALA A 9 -42.62 -5.83 -33.13
CA ALA A 9 -42.17 -5.78 -31.76
C ALA A 9 -40.79 -5.09 -31.68
N GLY A 10 -40.73 -3.99 -30.92
CA GLY A 10 -39.48 -3.29 -30.59
C GLY A 10 -39.21 -3.36 -29.09
N HIS A 11 -38.47 -4.39 -28.66
CA HIS A 11 -37.95 -4.53 -27.31
C HIS A 11 -36.76 -3.57 -27.12
N VAL A 12 -36.97 -2.45 -26.43
CA VAL A 12 -35.90 -1.47 -26.14
C VAL A 12 -35.06 -1.96 -24.94
N ARG A 13 -34.00 -2.72 -25.22
CA ARG A 13 -32.88 -2.92 -24.28
C ARG A 13 -32.03 -1.64 -24.26
N GLY A 14 -32.05 -0.94 -23.13
CA GLY A 14 -31.13 0.16 -22.85
C GLY A 14 -29.70 -0.34 -22.66
N ASP A 15 -28.97 -0.53 -23.76
CA ASP A 15 -27.52 -0.72 -23.76
C ASP A 15 -26.84 0.63 -23.45
N ARG A 16 -26.69 0.98 -22.16
CA ARG A 16 -25.90 2.15 -21.74
C ARG A 16 -24.40 1.82 -21.82
N ARG A 17 -23.90 1.59 -23.03
CA ARG A 17 -22.47 1.75 -23.30
C ARG A 17 -22.16 3.25 -23.21
N PRO A 18 -21.16 3.67 -22.42
CA PRO A 18 -20.77 5.07 -22.40
C PRO A 18 -20.40 5.49 -23.84
N PRO A 19 -20.91 6.62 -24.34
CA PRO A 19 -20.67 7.04 -25.71
C PRO A 19 -19.17 7.12 -25.93
N ALA A 20 -18.68 6.56 -27.04
CA ALA A 20 -17.25 6.48 -27.35
C ALA A 20 -16.53 7.84 -27.30
N GLY A 21 -17.27 8.95 -27.34
CA GLY A 21 -16.80 10.31 -27.07
C GLY A 21 -16.33 10.53 -25.63
N LEU A 22 -17.10 10.15 -24.61
CA LEU A 22 -16.77 10.40 -23.20
C LEU A 22 -15.53 9.61 -22.77
N ARG A 23 -15.42 8.34 -23.16
CA ARG A 23 -14.23 7.52 -22.87
C ARG A 23 -12.97 8.10 -23.51
N ARG A 24 -13.07 8.60 -24.75
CA ARG A 24 -11.95 9.24 -25.45
C ARG A 24 -11.58 10.59 -24.83
N LEU A 25 -12.57 11.40 -24.45
CA LEU A 25 -12.38 12.66 -23.73
C LEU A 25 -11.70 12.46 -22.38
N LEU A 26 -12.16 11.51 -21.57
CA LEU A 26 -11.55 11.19 -20.28
C LEU A 26 -10.15 10.59 -20.46
N SER A 27 -9.94 9.75 -21.47
CA SER A 27 -8.61 9.20 -21.76
C SER A 27 -7.62 10.28 -22.20
N ARG A 28 -8.08 11.27 -22.98
CA ARG A 28 -7.29 12.43 -23.39
C ARG A 28 -7.01 13.36 -22.22
N PHE A 29 -8.02 13.66 -21.39
CA PHE A 29 -7.86 14.46 -20.18
C PHE A 29 -6.86 13.83 -19.20
N VAL A 30 -6.96 12.53 -18.94
CA VAL A 30 -6.01 11.80 -18.09
C VAL A 30 -4.60 11.82 -18.70
N ARG A 31 -4.49 11.64 -20.01
CA ARG A 31 -3.22 11.69 -20.74
C ARG A 31 -2.59 13.09 -20.64
N ASP A 32 -3.34 14.15 -20.88
CA ASP A 32 -2.90 15.54 -20.84
C ASP A 32 -2.53 15.96 -19.41
N TYR A 33 -3.33 15.53 -18.41
CA TYR A 33 -3.02 15.71 -16.98
C TYR A 33 -1.70 15.01 -16.60
N VAL A 34 -1.52 13.75 -17.01
CA VAL A 34 -0.28 12.98 -16.76
C VAL A 34 0.92 13.57 -17.50
N HIS A 35 0.76 14.10 -18.72
CA HIS A 35 1.83 14.76 -19.46
C HIS A 35 2.25 16.09 -18.82
N GLY A 36 1.32 16.82 -18.19
CA GLY A 36 1.59 18.05 -17.44
C GLY A 36 2.33 17.84 -16.12
N LEU A 37 2.34 16.60 -15.57
CA LEU A 37 3.07 16.27 -14.35
C LEU A 37 4.58 16.26 -14.59
N LYS A 38 5.34 16.81 -13.63
CA LYS A 38 6.81 16.68 -13.62
C LYS A 38 7.17 15.20 -13.61
N ARG A 39 8.32 14.82 -14.20
CA ARG A 39 8.75 13.40 -14.34
C ARG A 39 8.67 12.61 -13.03
N HIS A 40 8.93 13.25 -11.89
CA HIS A 40 8.85 12.62 -10.57
C HIS A 40 7.41 12.49 -10.04
N GLU A 41 6.52 13.43 -10.33
CA GLU A 41 5.09 13.31 -10.02
C GLU A 41 4.45 12.21 -10.87
N ARG A 42 4.86 12.08 -12.15
CA ARG A 42 4.52 10.91 -12.96
C ARG A 42 5.01 9.61 -12.33
N TYR A 43 6.24 9.52 -11.83
CA TYR A 43 6.71 8.31 -11.15
C TYR A 43 5.82 7.92 -9.94
N LEU A 44 5.38 8.90 -9.17
CA LEU A 44 4.49 8.71 -8.01
C LEU A 44 3.04 8.42 -8.42
N MET A 45 2.60 9.00 -9.53
CA MET A 45 1.23 9.00 -10.05
C MET A 45 1.10 8.21 -11.35
N ASP A 46 1.99 7.24 -11.60
CA ASP A 46 1.84 6.30 -12.71
C ASP A 46 1.34 4.94 -12.18
N PRO A 47 0.04 4.84 -11.83
CA PRO A 47 -0.67 3.58 -11.74
C PRO A 47 -1.24 3.14 -13.11
N VAL A 48 -0.90 3.83 -14.22
CA VAL A 48 -1.62 3.72 -15.50
C VAL A 48 -0.84 2.96 -16.58
N HIS A 49 0.50 2.90 -16.54
CA HIS A 49 1.29 2.28 -17.62
C HIS A 49 1.96 0.94 -17.29
N GLY A 50 1.68 0.34 -16.13
CA GLY A 50 2.21 -0.99 -15.79
C GLY A 50 1.34 -1.75 -14.81
N ARG A 51 1.19 -3.07 -15.02
CA ARG A 51 0.73 -3.99 -13.97
C ARG A 51 1.62 -3.80 -12.75
N SER A 52 1.05 -3.96 -11.54
CA SER A 52 1.89 -4.05 -10.33
C SER A 52 3.01 -5.05 -10.56
N PRO A 53 4.25 -4.81 -10.07
CA PRO A 53 5.29 -5.82 -10.14
C PRO A 53 4.75 -7.13 -9.58
N SER A 54 5.07 -8.24 -10.25
CA SER A 54 4.74 -9.57 -9.74
C SER A 54 5.33 -9.75 -8.34
N LEU A 55 4.75 -10.63 -7.55
CA LEU A 55 5.29 -10.96 -6.23
C LEU A 55 6.43 -11.96 -6.37
N ARG A 56 7.45 -11.86 -5.52
CA ARG A 56 8.48 -12.89 -5.40
C ARG A 56 7.89 -14.10 -4.68
N PRO A 57 8.09 -15.34 -5.18
CA PRO A 57 7.71 -16.55 -4.44
C PRO A 57 8.37 -16.56 -3.06
N ALA A 58 7.57 -16.75 -2.02
CA ALA A 58 8.03 -16.86 -0.65
C ALA A 58 8.37 -18.33 -0.33
N ALA A 59 9.56 -18.59 0.22
CA ALA A 59 9.97 -19.93 0.64
C ALA A 59 9.22 -20.40 1.90
N ARG A 60 8.77 -19.44 2.71
CA ARG A 60 8.02 -19.67 3.96
C ARG A 60 6.91 -18.66 4.10
N ARG A 61 5.83 -19.04 4.79
CA ARG A 61 4.80 -18.10 5.22
C ARG A 61 5.30 -17.22 6.36
N TRP A 62 4.80 -16.00 6.43
CA TRP A 62 5.01 -15.15 7.61
C TRP A 62 4.32 -15.75 8.83
N PRO A 63 4.94 -15.76 10.02
CA PRO A 63 4.32 -16.34 11.21
C PRO A 63 3.06 -15.57 11.65
N ALA A 64 2.26 -16.23 12.50
CA ALA A 64 1.08 -15.62 13.11
C ALA A 64 1.44 -14.33 13.86
N GLY A 65 0.52 -13.37 13.83
CA GLY A 65 0.67 -12.11 14.54
C GLY A 65 0.63 -12.32 16.06
N SER A 66 1.47 -11.60 16.78
CA SER A 66 1.51 -11.60 18.25
C SER A 66 1.36 -10.21 18.84
N GLY A 67 1.01 -9.21 18.02
CA GLY A 67 0.86 -7.82 18.44
C GLY A 67 -0.46 -7.56 19.20
N PRO A 68 -0.58 -6.40 19.86
CA PRO A 68 -1.81 -6.00 20.52
C PRO A 68 -2.94 -5.83 19.48
N ARG A 69 -4.15 -6.27 19.86
CA ARG A 69 -5.36 -6.03 19.05
C ARG A 69 -5.77 -4.57 19.21
N SER A 70 -6.09 -3.91 18.10
CA SER A 70 -6.65 -2.57 18.10
C SER A 70 -8.04 -2.48 17.49
N MET A 71 -8.45 -3.42 16.63
CA MET A 71 -9.82 -3.44 16.11
C MET A 71 -10.79 -4.11 17.08
N THR A 72 -11.77 -3.36 17.57
CA THR A 72 -12.86 -3.85 18.43
C THR A 72 -14.12 -4.22 17.64
N ALA A 73 -14.28 -3.66 16.44
CA ALA A 73 -15.33 -3.99 15.48
C ALA A 73 -14.84 -3.68 14.04
N PRO A 74 -15.58 -3.99 12.95
CA PRO A 74 -15.10 -3.81 11.57
C PRO A 74 -14.58 -2.42 11.21
N ARG A 75 -15.05 -1.39 11.92
CA ARG A 75 -14.66 0.01 11.74
C ARG A 75 -14.36 0.71 13.07
N ALA A 76 -14.22 -0.03 14.17
CA ALA A 76 -13.97 0.52 15.49
C ALA A 76 -12.59 0.13 15.99
N PHE A 77 -11.89 1.10 16.58
CA PHE A 77 -10.51 0.97 17.01
C PHE A 77 -10.33 1.51 18.42
N SER A 78 -9.51 0.82 19.21
CA SER A 78 -9.01 1.30 20.50
C SER A 78 -7.51 1.49 20.41
N PHE A 79 -7.07 2.74 20.60
CA PHE A 79 -5.65 3.09 20.70
C PHE A 79 -5.41 3.77 22.04
N GLN A 80 -4.50 3.22 22.84
CA GLN A 80 -4.17 3.75 24.17
C GLN A 80 -5.41 3.98 25.07
N GLY A 81 -6.41 3.10 24.97
CA GLY A 81 -7.65 3.19 25.73
C GLY A 81 -8.70 4.15 25.16
N ILE A 82 -8.42 4.83 24.04
CA ILE A 82 -9.35 5.75 23.38
C ILE A 82 -10.02 5.06 22.21
N GLU A 83 -11.32 4.81 22.34
CA GLU A 83 -12.14 4.21 21.30
C GLU A 83 -12.66 5.24 20.29
N ARG A 84 -12.56 4.93 19.00
CA ARG A 84 -13.23 5.67 17.92
C ARG A 84 -13.77 4.72 16.88
N VAL A 85 -14.85 5.14 16.22
CA VAL A 85 -15.43 4.46 15.06
C VAL A 85 -15.13 5.28 13.82
N LEU A 86 -14.54 4.66 12.81
CA LEU A 86 -14.31 5.23 11.48
C LEU A 86 -15.64 5.32 10.74
N PRO A 87 -16.31 6.48 10.62
CA PRO A 87 -17.68 6.53 10.10
C PRO A 87 -17.73 6.29 8.58
N ASP A 88 -16.80 6.92 7.85
CA ASP A 88 -16.67 6.83 6.39
C ASP A 88 -15.21 7.13 5.98
N SER A 89 -14.98 7.40 4.69
CA SER A 89 -13.66 7.75 4.15
C SER A 89 -13.11 9.09 4.65
N ARG A 90 -13.94 10.01 5.13
CA ARG A 90 -13.49 11.30 5.69
C ARG A 90 -12.80 11.10 7.04
N GLY A 91 -13.16 10.04 7.74
CA GLY A 91 -12.55 9.68 9.03
C GLY A 91 -11.04 9.45 8.97
N TRP A 92 -10.49 9.05 7.81
CA TRP A 92 -9.04 8.94 7.59
C TRP A 92 -8.29 10.26 7.79
N HIS A 93 -8.98 11.39 7.71
CA HIS A 93 -8.39 12.72 7.78
C HIS A 93 -9.01 13.57 8.89
N HIS A 94 -9.72 12.94 9.84
CA HIS A 94 -10.47 13.66 10.87
C HIS A 94 -9.54 14.21 11.96
N GLN A 95 -9.01 15.41 11.71
CA GLN A 95 -8.07 16.11 12.58
C GLN A 95 -8.48 16.19 14.07
N PRO A 96 -9.78 16.33 14.44
CA PRO A 96 -10.19 16.35 15.84
C PRO A 96 -9.87 15.09 16.66
N TRP A 97 -9.47 13.97 16.04
CA TRP A 97 -8.99 12.79 16.78
C TRP A 97 -7.55 12.90 17.27
N GLY A 98 -6.81 13.93 16.84
CA GLY A 98 -5.41 14.12 17.20
C GLY A 98 -4.46 13.36 16.26
N GLN A 99 -3.25 13.89 16.11
CA GLN A 99 -2.25 13.36 15.18
C GLN A 99 -1.81 11.94 15.55
N ASP A 100 -1.61 11.65 16.84
CA ASP A 100 -1.16 10.34 17.30
C ASP A 100 -2.20 9.24 17.07
N TRP A 101 -3.48 9.54 17.31
CA TRP A 101 -4.56 8.59 17.07
C TRP A 101 -4.67 8.30 15.57
N ILE A 102 -4.69 9.35 14.73
CA ILE A 102 -4.77 9.21 13.27
C ILE A 102 -3.54 8.49 12.71
N GLY A 103 -2.36 8.75 13.26
CA GLY A 103 -1.13 8.04 12.92
C GLY A 103 -1.25 6.54 13.20
N GLN A 104 -1.73 6.15 14.39
CA GLN A 104 -1.97 4.75 14.75
C GLN A 104 -2.99 4.07 13.81
N LEU A 105 -4.09 4.76 13.48
CA LEU A 105 -5.05 4.26 12.50
C LEU A 105 -4.39 3.95 11.15
N HIS A 106 -3.51 4.84 10.70
CA HIS A 106 -2.81 4.70 9.44
C HIS A 106 -1.69 3.66 9.43
N ARG A 107 -1.31 3.07 10.57
CA ARG A 107 -0.26 2.04 10.65
C ARG A 107 -0.76 0.63 10.33
N PHE A 108 -2.05 0.36 10.50
CA PHE A 108 -2.64 -0.97 10.27
C PHE A 108 -1.97 -2.08 11.11
N ASP A 109 -1.61 -1.78 12.36
CA ASP A 109 -0.93 -2.74 13.24
C ASP A 109 -1.81 -3.97 13.52
N ASP A 110 -3.14 -3.83 13.48
CA ASP A 110 -4.08 -4.94 13.71
C ASP A 110 -3.95 -6.09 12.69
N LEU A 111 -3.42 -5.82 11.49
CA LEU A 111 -3.14 -6.86 10.49
C LEU A 111 -2.13 -7.91 11.00
N ASN A 112 -1.31 -7.53 11.98
CA ASN A 112 -0.30 -8.37 12.62
C ASN A 112 -0.56 -8.58 14.11
N ALA A 113 -1.76 -8.27 14.58
CA ALA A 113 -2.18 -8.54 15.94
C ALA A 113 -2.44 -10.03 16.18
N ALA A 114 -2.52 -10.40 17.46
CA ALA A 114 -3.03 -11.70 17.88
C ALA A 114 -4.41 -11.96 17.26
N ASP A 115 -4.58 -13.17 16.73
CA ASP A 115 -5.82 -13.65 16.11
C ASP A 115 -6.34 -12.78 14.96
N ALA A 116 -5.44 -12.10 14.25
CA ALA A 116 -5.79 -11.28 13.09
C ALA A 116 -6.61 -12.04 12.03
N GLU A 117 -6.40 -13.35 11.89
CA GLU A 117 -7.16 -14.20 10.96
C GLU A 117 -8.67 -14.20 11.25
N GLN A 118 -9.08 -14.04 12.50
CA GLN A 118 -10.51 -13.95 12.87
C GLN A 118 -11.15 -12.65 12.37
N ARG A 119 -10.33 -11.63 12.03
CA ARG A 119 -10.76 -10.30 11.56
C ARG A 119 -10.43 -10.07 10.08
N ARG A 120 -10.11 -11.14 9.34
CA ARG A 120 -9.64 -11.06 7.94
C ARG A 120 -10.57 -10.27 7.01
N GLU A 121 -11.89 -10.44 7.13
CA GLU A 121 -12.84 -9.68 6.31
C GLU A 121 -12.87 -8.19 6.67
N TRP A 122 -12.71 -7.85 7.96
CA TRP A 122 -12.62 -6.46 8.41
C TRP A 122 -11.36 -5.82 7.83
N HIS A 123 -10.24 -6.53 7.89
CA HIS A 123 -8.95 -6.09 7.33
C HIS A 123 -9.03 -5.86 5.83
N ARG A 124 -9.61 -6.80 5.07
CA ARG A 124 -9.81 -6.66 3.61
C ARG A 124 -10.62 -5.43 3.26
N ALA A 125 -11.76 -5.24 3.93
CA ALA A 125 -12.62 -4.08 3.71
C ALA A 125 -11.88 -2.78 4.05
N LEU A 126 -11.15 -2.75 5.17
CA LEU A 126 -10.42 -1.57 5.64
C LEU A 126 -9.27 -1.19 4.70
N VAL A 127 -8.46 -2.17 4.27
CA VAL A 127 -7.32 -1.96 3.36
C VAL A 127 -7.81 -1.50 1.98
N LEU A 128 -8.88 -2.10 1.44
CA LEU A 128 -9.49 -1.64 0.20
C LEU A 128 -10.06 -0.23 0.34
N ASN A 129 -10.76 0.06 1.43
CA ASN A 129 -11.30 1.39 1.69
C ASN A 129 -10.18 2.44 1.74
N TRP A 130 -9.07 2.15 2.44
CA TRP A 130 -7.92 3.05 2.48
C TRP A 130 -7.32 3.28 1.11
N ALA A 131 -7.10 2.20 0.34
CA ALA A 131 -6.52 2.25 -1.00
C ALA A 131 -7.35 3.10 -1.99
N VAL A 132 -8.67 3.15 -1.82
CA VAL A 132 -9.58 3.97 -2.65
C VAL A 132 -9.69 5.40 -2.11
N ALA A 133 -9.75 5.58 -0.80
CA ALA A 133 -10.01 6.87 -0.16
C ALA A 133 -8.78 7.77 -0.08
N ASN A 134 -7.57 7.21 0.03
CA ASN A 134 -6.35 7.95 0.34
C ASN A 134 -5.50 8.12 -0.93
N GLY A 135 -5.76 9.20 -1.67
CA GLY A 135 -4.98 9.55 -2.86
C GLY A 135 -3.49 9.77 -2.55
N PRO A 136 -2.58 9.53 -3.52
CA PRO A 136 -1.14 9.52 -3.24
C PRO A 136 -0.60 10.85 -2.72
N GLY A 137 0.23 10.76 -1.68
CA GLY A 137 1.00 11.88 -1.12
C GLY A 137 0.18 12.95 -0.40
N ARG A 138 -1.07 12.67 0.01
CA ARG A 138 -1.96 13.66 0.63
C ARG A 138 -2.46 13.21 2.00
N GLY A 139 -2.29 14.07 2.99
CA GLY A 139 -2.81 13.86 4.34
C GLY A 139 -1.91 13.00 5.24
N PRO A 140 -2.32 12.83 6.51
CA PRO A 140 -1.47 12.27 7.58
C PRO A 140 -1.02 10.83 7.29
N GLY A 141 -1.82 10.06 6.55
CA GLY A 141 -1.46 8.70 6.16
C GLY A 141 -0.19 8.59 5.31
N TRP A 142 0.24 9.66 4.64
CA TRP A 142 1.45 9.65 3.80
C TRP A 142 2.71 10.12 4.51
N GLU A 143 2.60 10.51 5.77
CA GLU A 143 3.76 10.87 6.60
C GLU A 143 4.55 9.61 6.98
N ALA A 144 5.88 9.72 7.02
CA ALA A 144 6.77 8.58 7.20
C ALA A 144 6.48 7.73 8.46
N PRO A 145 6.17 8.32 9.64
CA PRO A 145 5.85 7.55 10.86
C PRO A 145 4.63 6.63 10.72
N SER A 146 3.73 6.90 9.77
CA SER A 146 2.58 6.05 9.46
C SER A 146 2.82 5.17 8.24
N LEU A 147 3.44 5.73 7.20
CA LEU A 147 3.64 5.09 5.91
C LEU A 147 4.62 3.91 5.97
N ALA A 148 5.76 4.08 6.63
CA ALA A 148 6.78 3.03 6.72
C ALA A 148 6.28 1.77 7.44
N PRO A 149 5.71 1.85 8.67
CA PRO A 149 5.12 0.68 9.32
C PRO A 149 3.93 0.11 8.55
N ARG A 150 3.08 0.93 7.91
CA ARG A 150 1.96 0.41 7.10
C ARG A 150 2.43 -0.48 5.95
N ILE A 151 3.48 -0.08 5.22
CA ILE A 151 4.09 -0.89 4.15
C ILE A 151 4.53 -2.25 4.70
N VAL A 152 5.26 -2.25 5.82
CA VAL A 152 5.73 -3.48 6.46
C VAL A 152 4.54 -4.34 6.90
N ASN A 153 3.54 -3.74 7.55
CA ASN A 153 2.38 -4.45 8.07
C ASN A 153 1.55 -5.11 6.96
N TRP A 154 1.33 -4.41 5.85
CA TRP A 154 0.62 -4.93 4.69
C TRP A 154 1.36 -6.10 4.03
N ILE A 155 2.70 -6.03 3.94
CA ILE A 155 3.52 -7.11 3.38
C ILE A 155 3.51 -8.34 4.31
N LYS A 156 3.72 -8.16 5.62
CA LYS A 156 3.63 -9.26 6.61
C LYS A 156 2.28 -9.96 6.55
N TRP A 157 1.21 -9.19 6.46
CA TRP A 157 -0.16 -9.71 6.36
C TRP A 157 -0.38 -10.55 5.11
N ASP A 158 0.08 -10.06 3.95
CA ASP A 158 -0.06 -10.82 2.71
C ASP A 158 0.76 -12.12 2.73
N LEU A 159 1.99 -12.07 3.26
CA LEU A 159 2.88 -13.23 3.39
C LEU A 159 2.36 -14.32 4.36
N ARG A 160 1.43 -14.01 5.26
CA ARG A 160 0.85 -14.99 6.19
C ARG A 160 -0.21 -15.87 5.54
N GLY A 161 -1.04 -15.30 4.66
CA GLY A 161 -2.21 -16.01 4.12
C GLY A 161 -3.06 -15.21 3.15
N GLY A 162 -2.55 -14.09 2.65
CA GLY A 162 -3.19 -13.28 1.62
C GLY A 162 -4.21 -12.27 2.16
N GLY A 163 -3.98 -11.02 1.78
CA GLY A 163 -4.82 -9.86 2.07
C GLY A 163 -4.79 -8.78 0.98
N LEU A 164 -3.74 -8.77 0.15
CA LEU A 164 -3.56 -7.87 -0.98
C LEU A 164 -3.92 -8.54 -2.33
N ALA A 165 -4.92 -9.42 -2.31
CA ALA A 165 -5.35 -10.19 -3.47
C ALA A 165 -5.89 -9.32 -4.62
N SER A 166 -6.36 -8.10 -4.32
CA SER A 166 -6.84 -7.17 -5.34
C SER A 166 -5.70 -6.39 -6.00
N GLU A 167 -5.80 -6.20 -7.31
CA GLU A 167 -4.85 -5.35 -8.04
C GLU A 167 -4.87 -3.90 -7.51
N THR A 168 -6.02 -3.41 -7.06
CA THR A 168 -6.16 -2.07 -6.45
C THR A 168 -5.28 -1.90 -5.22
N THR A 169 -5.36 -2.83 -4.27
CA THR A 169 -4.56 -2.79 -3.03
C THR A 169 -3.08 -3.00 -3.31
N ARG A 170 -2.74 -3.86 -4.28
CA ARG A 170 -1.35 -4.09 -4.71
C ARG A 170 -0.74 -2.84 -5.37
N ARG A 171 -1.48 -2.18 -6.26
CA ARG A 171 -1.06 -0.89 -6.85
C ARG A 171 -0.89 0.17 -5.78
N SER A 172 -1.80 0.22 -4.82
CA SER A 172 -1.69 1.15 -3.69
C SER A 172 -0.40 0.93 -2.90
N LEU A 173 -0.04 -0.32 -2.61
CA LEU A 173 1.23 -0.64 -1.94
C LEU A 173 2.45 -0.19 -2.78
N VAL A 174 2.44 -0.41 -4.10
CA VAL A 174 3.52 0.08 -4.98
C VAL A 174 3.67 1.59 -4.88
N VAL A 175 2.57 2.33 -4.95
CA VAL A 175 2.60 3.80 -4.86
C VAL A 175 3.10 4.26 -3.49
N GLN A 176 2.71 3.59 -2.41
CA GLN A 176 3.24 3.82 -1.07
C GLN A 176 4.77 3.67 -1.02
N VAL A 177 5.31 2.59 -1.58
CA VAL A 177 6.76 2.35 -1.59
C VAL A 177 7.49 3.39 -2.47
N ARG A 178 6.94 3.74 -3.64
CA ARG A 178 7.50 4.77 -4.52
C ARG A 178 7.56 6.13 -3.82
N TYR A 179 6.49 6.50 -3.14
CA TYR A 179 6.41 7.73 -2.35
C TYR A 179 7.43 7.71 -1.22
N LEU A 180 7.45 6.65 -0.41
CA LEU A 180 8.39 6.50 0.69
C LEU A 180 9.83 6.64 0.20
N ARG A 181 10.20 5.90 -0.86
CA ARG A 181 11.54 5.95 -1.47
C ARG A 181 11.90 7.37 -1.91
N HIS A 182 11.00 8.09 -2.58
CA HIS A 182 11.25 9.44 -3.10
C HIS A 182 11.37 10.46 -1.98
N PHE A 183 10.44 10.44 -1.02
CA PHE A 183 10.40 11.36 0.10
C PHE A 183 11.56 11.14 1.08
N PHE A 184 11.93 9.88 1.31
CA PHE A 184 13.10 9.51 2.09
C PHE A 184 14.41 10.14 1.58
N SER A 185 14.57 10.35 0.27
CA SER A 185 15.76 11.05 -0.25
C SER A 185 15.87 12.50 0.21
N ARG A 186 14.76 13.12 0.62
CA ARG A 186 14.70 14.53 1.01
C ARG A 186 14.85 14.72 2.52
N GLN A 187 14.37 13.76 3.32
CA GLN A 187 14.32 13.82 4.79
C GLN A 187 15.44 13.04 5.51
N TRP A 188 16.47 12.55 4.80
CA TRP A 188 17.61 11.83 5.41
C TRP A 188 18.40 12.65 6.44
N ARG A 189 18.09 13.93 6.64
CA ARG A 189 18.87 14.86 7.46
C ARG A 189 18.52 14.85 8.95
N ASP A 190 17.44 14.17 9.34
CA ASP A 190 16.84 14.34 10.67
C ASP A 190 17.20 13.21 11.66
N GLY A 191 18.20 12.37 11.34
CA GLY A 191 18.70 11.29 12.21
C GLY A 191 18.45 9.87 11.66
N PRO A 192 18.77 8.83 12.47
CA PRO A 192 18.57 7.43 12.09
C PRO A 192 17.10 7.11 11.76
N ARG A 193 16.84 6.38 10.68
CA ARG A 193 15.48 6.02 10.19
C ARG A 193 15.33 4.50 9.96
N PRO A 194 15.34 3.69 11.04
CA PRO A 194 15.19 2.23 10.95
C PRO A 194 13.87 1.81 10.30
N ASP A 195 12.80 2.54 10.59
CA ASP A 195 11.45 2.37 10.04
C ASP A 195 11.46 2.37 8.50
N ILE A 196 12.09 3.39 7.91
CA ILE A 196 12.15 3.54 6.45
C ILE A 196 13.09 2.49 5.83
N ALA A 197 14.24 2.23 6.47
CA ALA A 197 15.17 1.20 6.00
C ALA A 197 14.47 -0.17 5.92
N LYS A 198 13.80 -0.57 7.00
CA LYS A 198 13.02 -1.81 7.07
C LYS A 198 11.95 -1.86 6.00
N ALA A 199 11.13 -0.81 5.84
CA ALA A 199 10.07 -0.78 4.84
C ALA A 199 10.58 -0.95 3.40
N LEU A 200 11.71 -0.33 3.05
CA LEU A 200 12.32 -0.47 1.72
C LEU A 200 12.94 -1.86 1.49
N ILE A 201 13.53 -2.46 2.52
CA ILE A 201 14.04 -3.85 2.46
C ILE A 201 12.88 -4.81 2.26
N PHE A 202 11.80 -4.69 3.04
CA PHE A 202 10.60 -5.50 2.90
C PHE A 202 10.03 -5.40 1.48
N ALA A 203 9.80 -4.19 0.98
CA ALA A 203 9.26 -3.99 -0.36
C ALA A 203 10.17 -4.53 -1.47
N GLY A 204 11.49 -4.28 -1.37
CA GLY A 204 12.46 -4.78 -2.35
C GLY A 204 12.60 -6.31 -2.36
N SER A 205 12.33 -6.96 -1.24
CA SER A 205 12.31 -8.43 -1.11
C SER A 205 11.02 -9.04 -1.62
N TYR A 206 9.89 -8.40 -1.28
CA TYR A 206 8.54 -8.87 -1.53
C TYR A 206 8.14 -8.89 -3.02
N PHE A 207 8.51 -7.84 -3.75
CA PHE A 207 8.26 -7.79 -5.19
C PHE A 207 9.32 -8.57 -5.97
N ALA A 208 8.90 -9.20 -7.07
CA ALA A 208 9.75 -9.97 -7.97
C ALA A 208 10.93 -9.16 -8.49
N ASP A 209 11.99 -9.86 -8.91
CA ASP A 209 13.22 -9.22 -9.30
C ASP A 209 13.03 -8.33 -10.53
N GLY A 210 13.32 -7.04 -10.36
CA GLY A 210 13.13 -6.01 -11.35
C GLY A 210 13.95 -4.78 -10.99
N ARG A 211 14.13 -3.87 -11.95
CA ARG A 211 14.92 -2.64 -11.75
C ARG A 211 14.42 -1.84 -10.54
N GLU A 212 13.11 -1.75 -10.38
CA GLU A 212 12.47 -0.97 -9.31
C GLU A 212 12.60 -1.62 -7.93
N SER A 213 12.25 -2.91 -7.79
CA SER A 213 12.39 -3.65 -6.51
C SER A 213 13.84 -3.70 -6.03
N ARG A 214 14.80 -3.92 -6.93
CA ARG A 214 16.25 -3.83 -6.60
C ARG A 214 16.67 -2.44 -6.14
N ALA A 215 16.08 -1.39 -6.69
CA ALA A 215 16.38 -0.02 -6.27
C ALA A 215 15.83 0.30 -4.87
N TRP A 216 14.68 -0.28 -4.49
CA TRP A 216 14.15 -0.22 -3.13
C TRP A 216 15.06 -0.96 -2.16
N LEU A 217 15.37 -2.23 -2.46
CA LEU A 217 16.24 -3.06 -1.64
C LEU A 217 17.60 -2.42 -1.42
N ARG A 218 18.27 -1.95 -2.49
CA ARG A 218 19.57 -1.28 -2.39
C ARG A 218 19.52 -0.04 -1.51
N LYS A 219 18.46 0.76 -1.63
CA LYS A 219 18.30 1.98 -0.83
C LYS A 219 18.07 1.62 0.65
N GLY A 220 17.24 0.63 0.93
CA GLY A 220 17.00 0.12 2.29
C GLY A 220 18.26 -0.46 2.94
N MET A 221 19.02 -1.30 2.21
CA MET A 221 20.27 -1.87 2.71
C MET A 221 21.35 -0.82 2.98
N ARG A 222 21.46 0.20 2.12
CA ARG A 222 22.36 1.33 2.37
C ARG A 222 21.96 2.08 3.63
N ALA A 223 20.67 2.30 3.84
CA ALA A 223 20.17 2.96 5.04
C ALA A 223 20.42 2.13 6.30
N LEU A 224 20.17 0.81 6.24
CA LEU A 224 20.46 -0.10 7.34
C LEU A 224 21.95 -0.10 7.71
N GLY A 225 22.85 -0.02 6.73
CA GLY A 225 24.29 0.04 6.95
C GLY A 225 24.81 1.32 7.61
N THR A 226 23.99 2.36 7.76
CA THR A 226 24.35 3.57 8.52
C THR A 226 23.79 3.58 9.94
N LEU A 227 22.99 2.57 10.32
CA LEU A 227 22.38 2.48 11.64
C LEU A 227 23.35 1.85 12.63
N ALA A 228 23.40 2.39 13.84
CA ALA A 228 24.00 1.70 14.97
C ALA A 228 23.07 0.56 15.44
N PRO A 229 23.60 -0.49 16.10
CA PRO A 229 22.76 -1.55 16.68
C PRO A 229 21.66 -1.02 17.61
N THR A 230 21.91 0.08 18.32
CA THR A 230 20.96 0.74 19.22
C THR A 230 19.81 1.46 18.50
N ASP A 231 19.94 1.72 17.20
CA ASP A 231 18.87 2.35 16.40
C ASP A 231 17.78 1.34 16.01
N LEU A 232 18.02 0.04 16.17
CA LEU A 232 17.08 -1.02 15.80
C LEU A 232 16.38 -1.57 17.06
N SER A 233 15.05 -1.61 17.02
CA SER A 233 14.29 -2.29 18.05
C SER A 233 14.43 -3.82 17.93
N THR A 234 14.09 -4.55 19.01
CA THR A 234 13.97 -6.01 18.97
C THR A 234 12.98 -6.47 17.89
N GLU A 235 11.91 -5.71 17.65
CA GLU A 235 10.95 -6.01 16.58
C GLU A 235 11.59 -5.87 15.20
N ASP A 236 12.38 -4.82 14.97
CA ASP A 236 13.07 -4.62 13.69
C ASP A 236 14.03 -5.77 13.37
N LEU A 237 14.82 -6.20 14.37
CA LEU A 237 15.74 -7.32 14.23
C LEU A 237 15.00 -8.63 13.94
N ARG A 238 13.92 -8.91 14.68
CA ARG A 238 13.09 -10.10 14.48
C ARG A 238 12.47 -10.09 13.09
N ASP A 239 11.96 -8.96 12.64
CA ASP A 239 11.36 -8.79 11.32
C ASP A 239 12.35 -9.07 10.19
N LEU A 240 13.55 -8.49 10.28
CA LEU A 240 14.59 -8.68 9.28
C LEU A 240 15.10 -10.13 9.25
N ALA A 241 15.23 -10.78 10.42
CA ALA A 241 15.58 -12.19 10.52
C ALA A 241 14.50 -13.10 9.94
N LEU A 242 13.22 -12.83 10.20
CA LEU A 242 12.12 -13.60 9.61
C LEU A 242 12.05 -13.39 8.09
N LEU A 243 12.29 -12.16 7.61
CA LEU A 243 12.30 -11.86 6.19
C LEU A 243 13.39 -12.63 5.44
N SER A 244 14.57 -12.82 6.03
CA SER A 244 15.64 -13.62 5.42
C SER A 244 15.26 -15.11 5.32
N LEU A 245 14.46 -15.63 6.25
CA LEU A 245 13.91 -16.99 6.16
C LEU A 245 12.78 -17.11 5.13
N VAL A 246 12.04 -16.04 4.88
CA VAL A 246 11.01 -15.98 3.83
C VAL A 246 11.65 -15.93 2.43
N TYR A 247 12.79 -15.23 2.31
CA TYR A 247 13.51 -15.04 1.05
C TYR A 247 15.01 -15.40 1.18
N PRO A 248 15.35 -16.69 1.36
CA PRO A 248 16.73 -17.12 1.63
C PRO A 248 17.70 -16.85 0.47
N ASP A 249 17.22 -16.86 -0.77
CA ASP A 249 18.04 -16.67 -1.98
C ASP A 249 18.25 -15.19 -2.33
N LEU A 250 17.73 -14.27 -1.50
CA LEU A 250 17.85 -12.84 -1.76
C LEU A 250 19.23 -12.34 -1.30
N HIS A 251 20.19 -12.35 -2.22
CA HIS A 251 21.48 -11.72 -1.98
C HIS A 251 21.38 -10.19 -2.10
N PRO A 252 22.08 -9.42 -1.25
CA PRO A 252 22.20 -7.99 -1.44
C PRO A 252 22.76 -7.72 -2.84
N PRO A 253 22.23 -6.72 -3.58
CA PRO A 253 22.80 -6.39 -4.87
C PRO A 253 24.27 -6.01 -4.67
N HIS A 254 25.19 -6.86 -5.16
CA HIS A 254 26.62 -6.60 -5.08
C HIS A 254 26.87 -5.16 -5.55
N GLY A 255 27.52 -4.36 -4.70
CA GLY A 255 27.99 -3.05 -5.12
C GLY A 255 29.02 -3.27 -6.20
N HIS A 256 28.75 -2.80 -7.42
CA HIS A 256 29.85 -2.46 -8.31
C HIS A 256 30.67 -1.41 -7.54
N ARG A 257 31.83 -1.84 -7.05
CA ARG A 257 32.91 -0.95 -6.67
C ARG A 257 33.30 -0.10 -7.87
#